data_AF-A0A2D5MT01-F1
#
_entry.id   AF-A0A2D5MT01-F1
#
_cell.length_a   1.000
_cell.length_b   1.000
_cell.length_c   1.000
_cell.angle_alpha   90.00
_cell.angle_beta   90.00
_cell.angle_gamma   90.00
#
_symmetry.space_group_name_H-M   'P 1'
#
loop_
_entity.id
_entity.type
_entity.pdbx_description
1 polymer ?
#
loop_
_entity_poly.entity_id
_entity_poly.type
_entity_poly.pdbx_seq_one_letter_code
_entity_poly.pdbx_strand_id
1 'polypeptide(L)'
;MSLLLLSSCSYFREAEKEVVTVTEIVKPTIAIIDKPKSLKLDDINWYVVTKDNIEDFKSKFADKEGDLVFYAMSVRSYENLALNMAQIKEYIMKQNEIIIYYEEAVTWKEDIIDEEVLQ
;
A
#
# COMPACT_ATOMS: atom_id res chain seq x y z
N MET A 1 -12.30 -48.83 66.47
CA MET A 1 -13.55 -48.27 65.90
C MET A 1 -13.34 -46.77 65.72
N SER A 2 -12.50 -46.37 64.75
CA SER A 2 -11.93 -45.01 64.64
C SER A 2 -11.69 -44.60 63.18
N LEU A 3 -12.62 -44.93 62.27
CA LEU A 3 -12.45 -44.72 60.82
C LEU A 3 -13.56 -43.89 60.17
N LEU A 4 -14.52 -43.36 60.95
CA LEU A 4 -15.73 -42.71 60.40
C LEU A 4 -15.75 -41.17 60.45
N LEU A 5 -14.69 -40.51 60.93
CA LEU A 5 -14.69 -39.05 61.13
C LEU A 5 -13.95 -38.24 60.06
N LEU A 6 -13.36 -38.86 59.03
CA LEU A 6 -12.55 -38.18 58.02
C LEU A 6 -13.29 -37.89 56.68
N SER A 7 -14.55 -38.28 56.53
CA SER A 7 -15.28 -38.21 55.25
C SER A 7 -16.21 -36.99 55.07
N SER A 8 -16.23 -36.04 56.02
CA SER A 8 -17.31 -35.03 56.07
C SER A 8 -17.03 -33.67 55.40
N CYS A 9 -15.85 -33.42 54.81
CA CYS A 9 -15.58 -32.12 54.15
C CYS A 9 -15.60 -32.16 52.62
N SER A 10 -15.70 -33.35 51.99
CA SER A 10 -15.71 -33.48 50.53
C SER A 10 -17.11 -33.41 49.92
N TYR A 11 -18.16 -33.63 50.72
CA TYR A 11 -19.56 -33.69 50.24
C TYR A 11 -20.25 -32.31 50.19
N PHE A 12 -19.64 -31.28 50.80
CA PHE A 12 -20.16 -29.91 50.83
C PHE A 12 -19.34 -28.94 49.96
N ARG A 13 -18.51 -29.45 49.06
CA ARG A 13 -18.00 -28.62 47.96
C ARG A 13 -19.06 -28.65 46.87
N GLU A 14 -19.78 -27.55 46.70
CA GLU A 14 -20.49 -27.29 45.44
C GLU A 14 -19.51 -27.56 44.29
N ALA A 15 -19.96 -28.30 43.27
CA ALA A 15 -19.16 -28.59 42.11
C ALA A 15 -18.55 -27.28 41.61
N GLU A 16 -17.21 -27.22 41.51
CA GLU A 16 -16.53 -26.04 40.98
C GLU A 16 -17.14 -25.76 39.61
N LYS A 17 -17.75 -24.57 39.47
CA LYS A 17 -18.41 -24.17 38.22
C LYS A 17 -17.39 -24.33 37.11
N GLU A 18 -17.70 -25.19 36.14
CA GLU A 18 -16.85 -25.41 34.98
C GLU A 18 -16.61 -24.05 34.32
N VAL A 19 -15.39 -23.54 34.44
CA VAL A 19 -15.01 -22.27 33.84
C VAL A 19 -14.85 -22.56 32.35
N VAL A 20 -15.94 -22.46 31.62
CA VAL A 20 -15.94 -22.50 30.16
C VAL A 20 -15.28 -21.21 29.69
N THR A 21 -13.96 -21.25 29.51
CA THR A 21 -13.22 -20.16 28.90
C THR A 21 -13.58 -20.12 27.42
N VAL A 22 -14.53 -19.26 27.08
CA VAL A 22 -14.84 -18.93 25.69
C VAL A 22 -13.70 -18.07 25.15
N THR A 23 -12.93 -18.63 24.23
CA THR A 23 -11.84 -17.91 23.56
C THR A 23 -12.47 -17.00 22.50
N GLU A 24 -12.59 -15.71 22.79
CA GLU A 24 -12.99 -14.72 21.80
C GLU A 24 -11.82 -14.39 20.87
N ILE A 25 -12.02 -14.61 19.56
CA ILE A 25 -11.05 -14.21 18.54
C ILE A 25 -11.26 -12.73 18.26
N VAL A 26 -10.48 -11.86 18.92
CA VAL A 26 -10.49 -10.42 18.65
C VAL A 26 -9.74 -10.16 17.34
N LYS A 27 -10.45 -9.80 16.28
CA LYS A 27 -9.83 -9.32 15.04
C LYS A 27 -9.32 -7.89 15.24
N PRO A 28 -8.05 -7.58 14.92
CA PRO A 28 -7.59 -6.21 14.95
C PRO A 28 -8.23 -5.40 13.83
N THR A 29 -8.81 -4.24 14.17
CA THR A 29 -9.27 -3.24 13.18
C THR A 29 -8.03 -2.61 12.54
N ILE A 30 -7.86 -2.82 11.23
CA ILE A 30 -6.75 -2.26 10.47
C ILE A 30 -7.25 -0.97 9.83
N ALA A 31 -6.69 0.17 10.23
CA ALA A 31 -7.03 1.45 9.63
C ALA A 31 -6.48 1.53 8.20
N ILE A 32 -7.37 1.73 7.22
CA ILE A 32 -7.00 2.01 5.84
C ILE A 32 -6.62 3.50 5.75
N ILE A 33 -5.42 3.78 5.23
CA ILE A 33 -4.91 5.14 5.05
C ILE A 33 -5.30 5.63 3.66
N ASP A 34 -5.71 6.89 3.55
CA ASP A 34 -6.04 7.50 2.26
C ASP A 34 -4.86 7.47 1.28
N LYS A 35 -5.17 7.18 0.02
CA LYS A 35 -4.17 7.14 -1.07
C LYS A 35 -3.58 8.53 -1.30
N PRO A 36 -2.30 8.61 -1.71
CA PRO A 36 -1.67 9.88 -2.04
C PRO A 36 -2.42 10.57 -3.19
N LYS A 37 -2.36 11.91 -3.20
CA LYS A 37 -2.96 12.70 -4.28
C LYS A 37 -2.37 12.29 -5.63
N SER A 38 -3.23 12.28 -6.65
CA SER A 38 -2.80 12.02 -8.02
C SER A 38 -1.72 13.01 -8.46
N LEU A 39 -0.77 12.51 -9.26
CA LEU A 39 0.32 13.30 -9.80
C LEU A 39 -0.23 14.31 -10.82
N LYS A 40 0.14 15.58 -10.65
CA LYS A 40 -0.02 16.61 -11.67
C LYS A 40 1.33 16.80 -12.33
N LEU A 41 1.43 16.42 -13.58
CA LEU A 41 2.65 16.56 -14.37
C LEU A 41 2.50 17.78 -15.27
N ASP A 42 3.54 18.61 -15.32
CA ASP A 42 3.61 19.73 -16.25
C ASP A 42 4.03 19.23 -17.63
N ASP A 43 3.56 19.92 -18.67
CA ASP A 43 3.94 19.61 -20.05
C ASP A 43 5.40 19.97 -20.30
N ILE A 44 6.13 19.07 -20.96
CA ILE A 44 7.54 19.25 -21.30
C ILE A 44 7.68 19.33 -22.82
N ASN A 45 8.22 20.44 -23.32
CA ASN A 45 8.54 20.62 -24.73
C ASN A 45 9.97 20.16 -25.02
N TRP A 46 10.13 19.22 -25.95
CA TRP A 46 11.43 18.68 -26.35
C TRP A 46 11.86 19.22 -27.71
N TYR A 47 13.11 19.66 -27.82
CA TYR A 47 13.71 20.14 -29.06
C TYR A 47 14.92 19.29 -29.44
N VAL A 48 14.92 18.78 -30.67
CA VAL A 48 16.07 18.04 -31.21
C VAL A 48 16.93 19.01 -32.02
N VAL A 49 18.12 19.30 -31.49
CA VAL A 49 19.05 20.26 -32.09
C VAL A 49 20.24 19.52 -32.71
N THR A 50 20.51 19.81 -33.98
CA THR A 50 21.65 19.30 -34.74
C THR A 50 22.50 20.47 -35.21
N LYS A 51 23.66 20.17 -35.82
CA LYS A 51 24.52 21.21 -36.40
C LYS A 51 23.79 22.04 -37.47
N ASP A 52 22.88 21.42 -38.21
CA ASP A 52 22.21 22.06 -39.35
C ASP A 52 21.09 23.00 -38.93
N ASN A 53 20.52 22.85 -37.73
CA ASN A 53 19.37 23.63 -37.26
C ASN A 53 19.68 24.55 -36.06
N ILE A 54 20.90 24.51 -35.52
CA ILE A 54 21.25 25.21 -34.28
C ILE A 54 21.12 26.73 -34.40
N GLU A 55 21.42 27.31 -35.56
CA GLU A 55 21.32 28.77 -35.76
C GLU A 55 19.86 29.24 -35.74
N ASP A 56 18.99 28.56 -36.48
CA ASP A 56 17.55 28.81 -36.47
C ASP A 56 16.92 28.56 -35.10
N PHE A 57 17.37 27.52 -34.41
CA PHE A 57 16.90 27.19 -33.07
C PHE A 57 17.23 28.31 -32.07
N LYS A 58 18.48 28.80 -32.08
CA LYS A 58 18.92 29.89 -31.18
C LYS A 58 18.06 31.14 -31.32
N SER A 59 17.79 31.55 -32.56
CA SER A 59 16.95 32.71 -32.87
C SER A 59 15.53 32.54 -32.31
N LYS A 60 14.88 31.41 -32.65
CA LYS A 60 13.49 31.13 -32.23
C LYS A 60 13.33 30.89 -30.73
N PHE A 61 14.36 30.33 -30.08
CA PHE A 61 14.32 30.01 -28.65
C PHE A 61 14.51 31.27 -27.82
N ALA A 62 15.46 32.13 -28.18
CA ALA A 62 15.70 33.39 -27.49
C ALA A 62 14.48 34.32 -27.49
N ASP A 63 13.75 34.36 -28.61
CA ASP A 63 12.52 35.16 -28.74
C ASP A 63 11.37 34.68 -27.84
N LYS A 64 11.39 33.41 -27.42
CA LYS A 64 10.29 32.78 -26.65
C LYS A 64 10.61 32.57 -25.17
N GLU A 65 11.81 32.09 -24.88
CA GLU A 65 12.17 31.51 -23.57
C GLU A 65 13.30 32.30 -22.88
N GLY A 66 13.94 33.25 -23.57
CA GLY A 66 15.00 34.09 -23.04
C GLY A 66 16.40 33.46 -23.16
N ASP A 67 17.10 33.29 -22.04
CA ASP A 67 18.49 32.86 -22.04
C ASP A 67 18.65 31.39 -22.46
N LEU A 68 19.62 31.15 -23.34
CA LEU A 68 19.86 29.83 -23.93
C LEU A 68 20.76 28.98 -23.03
N VAL A 69 20.16 27.96 -22.39
CA VAL A 69 20.88 26.95 -21.60
C VAL A 69 20.60 25.57 -22.16
N PHE A 70 21.66 24.77 -22.34
CA PHE A 70 21.56 23.41 -22.84
C PHE A 70 21.77 22.38 -21.72
N TYR A 71 20.79 21.50 -21.53
CA TYR A 71 21.01 20.21 -20.87
C TYR A 71 21.30 19.17 -21.94
N ALA A 72 22.52 18.61 -21.93
CA ALA A 72 22.97 17.66 -22.92
C ALA A 72 23.07 16.25 -22.33
N MET A 73 22.52 15.28 -23.06
CA MET A 73 22.67 13.85 -22.78
C MET A 73 22.89 13.10 -24.09
N SER A 74 23.62 11.98 -24.03
CA SER A 74 23.75 11.10 -25.20
C SER A 74 22.40 10.49 -25.57
N VAL A 75 22.20 10.16 -26.85
CA VAL A 75 20.96 9.48 -27.31
C VAL A 75 20.72 8.21 -26.52
N ARG A 76 21.76 7.40 -26.30
CA ARG A 76 21.69 6.18 -25.51
C ARG A 76 21.32 6.44 -24.04
N SER A 77 21.81 7.54 -23.46
CA SER A 77 21.43 7.93 -22.09
C SER A 77 19.96 8.33 -22.01
N TYR A 78 19.44 9.02 -23.02
CA TYR A 78 18.02 9.37 -23.10
C TYR A 78 17.15 8.12 -23.23
N GLU A 79 17.52 7.16 -24.09
CA GLU A 79 16.85 5.87 -24.21
C GLU A 79 16.81 5.13 -22.86
N ASN A 80 17.95 5.07 -22.17
CA ASN A 80 18.01 4.45 -20.84
C ASN A 80 17.11 5.18 -19.83
N LEU A 81 17.04 6.51 -19.86
CA LEU A 81 16.15 7.29 -18.99
C LEU A 81 14.69 6.95 -19.28
N ALA A 82 14.30 6.87 -20.55
CA ALA A 82 12.94 6.51 -20.94
C ALA A 82 12.57 5.08 -20.48
N LEU A 83 13.49 4.13 -20.64
CA LEU A 83 13.32 2.75 -20.15
C LEU A 83 13.19 2.71 -18.62
N ASN A 84 14.04 3.43 -17.90
CA ASN A 84 13.97 3.51 -16.44
C ASN A 84 12.64 4.11 -15.98
N MET A 85 12.16 5.16 -16.64
CA MET A 85 10.86 5.77 -16.32
C MET A 85 9.70 4.79 -16.55
N ALA A 86 9.76 3.98 -17.61
CA ALA A 86 8.78 2.92 -17.85
C ALA A 86 8.80 1.86 -16.75
N GLN A 87 9.98 1.45 -16.30
CA GLN A 87 10.13 0.49 -15.19
C GLN A 87 9.62 1.05 -13.86
N ILE A 88 9.91 2.32 -13.56
CA ILE A 88 9.39 3.00 -12.36
C ILE A 88 7.86 3.03 -12.39
N LYS A 89 7.27 3.39 -13.54
CA LYS A 89 5.82 3.39 -13.72
C LYS A 89 5.22 2.01 -13.47
N GLU A 90 5.82 0.97 -14.06
CA GLU A 90 5.37 -0.42 -13.87
C GLU A 90 5.48 -0.85 -12.39
N TYR A 91 6.58 -0.51 -11.74
CA TYR A 91 6.81 -0.81 -10.33
C TYR A 91 5.77 -0.14 -9.41
N ILE A 92 5.42 1.13 -9.67
CA ILE A 92 4.38 1.85 -8.93
C ILE A 92 3.01 1.21 -9.17
N MET A 93 2.69 0.84 -10.42
CA MET A 93 1.41 0.19 -10.76
C MET A 93 1.23 -1.13 -10.02
N LYS A 94 2.26 -2.00 -10.04
CA LYS A 94 2.22 -3.27 -9.31
C LYS A 94 2.10 -3.09 -7.80
N GLN A 95 2.77 -2.10 -7.22
CA GLN A 95 2.61 -1.79 -5.80
C GLN A 95 1.18 -1.36 -5.48
N ASN A 96 0.56 -0.54 -6.33
CA ASN A 96 -0.82 -0.12 -6.14
C ASN A 96 -1.80 -1.32 -6.19
N GLU A 97 -1.58 -2.27 -7.08
CA GLU A 97 -2.38 -3.50 -7.14
C GLU A 97 -2.27 -4.32 -5.84
N ILE A 98 -1.06 -4.46 -5.29
CA ILE A 98 -0.84 -5.14 -4.01
C ILE A 98 -1.58 -4.43 -2.87
N ILE A 99 -1.51 -3.09 -2.83
CA ILE A 99 -2.22 -2.29 -1.82
C ILE A 99 -3.72 -2.52 -1.91
N ILE A 100 -4.30 -2.43 -3.11
CA ILE A 100 -5.73 -2.66 -3.35
C ILE A 100 -6.14 -4.06 -2.89
N TYR A 101 -5.35 -5.09 -3.23
CA TYR A 101 -5.64 -6.47 -2.82
C TYR A 101 -5.75 -6.63 -1.30
N TYR A 102 -4.84 -6.01 -0.53
CA TYR A 102 -4.90 -6.09 0.94
C TYR A 102 -5.98 -5.19 1.54
N GLU A 103 -6.24 -4.00 0.96
CA GLU A 103 -7.37 -3.15 1.37
C GLU A 103 -8.70 -3.91 1.22
N GLU A 104 -8.90 -4.57 0.08
CA GLU A 104 -10.06 -5.43 -0.15
C GLU A 104 -10.11 -6.57 0.88
N ALA A 105 -9.03 -7.35 1.03
CA ALA A 105 -9.01 -8.51 1.92
C ALA A 105 -9.31 -8.19 3.40
N VAL A 106 -9.00 -6.97 3.86
CA VAL A 106 -9.35 -6.47 5.19
C VAL A 106 -10.84 -6.09 5.27
N THR A 107 -11.37 -5.45 4.25
CA THR A 107 -12.77 -4.98 4.18
C THR A 107 -13.76 -6.16 4.09
N TRP A 108 -13.48 -7.17 3.26
CA TRP A 108 -14.37 -8.34 3.07
C TRP A 108 -14.53 -9.22 4.32
N LYS A 109 -13.66 -9.08 5.33
CA LYS A 109 -13.71 -9.89 6.56
C LYS A 109 -14.64 -9.35 7.64
N GLU A 110 -15.21 -8.16 7.45
CA GLU A 110 -16.18 -7.58 8.39
C GLU A 110 -17.60 -8.11 8.16
N ASP A 111 -17.98 -8.51 6.94
CA ASP A 111 -19.38 -8.83 6.60
C ASP A 111 -19.84 -10.30 6.80
N ILE A 112 -18.98 -11.23 7.24
CA ILE A 112 -19.30 -12.69 7.25
C ILE A 112 -19.36 -13.31 8.66
N ILE A 113 -19.53 -12.55 9.75
CA ILE A 113 -19.60 -13.16 11.10
C ILE A 113 -20.88 -12.85 11.89
N ASP A 114 -21.74 -11.93 11.47
CA ASP A 114 -22.82 -11.48 12.37
C ASP A 114 -24.16 -12.26 12.33
N GLU A 115 -24.35 -13.35 11.57
CA GLU A 115 -25.65 -14.04 11.59
C GLU A 115 -25.67 -15.58 11.71
N GLU A 116 -24.56 -16.32 11.53
CA GLU A 116 -24.65 -17.81 11.45
C GLU A 116 -24.04 -18.58 12.64
N VAL A 117 -23.56 -17.90 13.70
CA VAL A 117 -22.95 -18.56 14.88
C VAL A 117 -23.77 -18.38 16.18
N LEU A 118 -24.99 -17.82 16.09
CA LEU A 118 -25.92 -17.68 17.23
C LEU A 118 -27.26 -18.43 17.05
N GLN A 119 -27.28 -19.53 16.28
CA GLN A 119 -28.37 -20.51 16.31
C GLN A 119 -27.90 -21.88 16.81
#